data_AF-C6WZS4-F1
#
_entry.id   AF-C6WZS4-F1
#
_cell.length_a   1.000
_cell.length_b   1.000
_cell.length_c   1.000
_cell.angle_alpha   90.00
_cell.angle_beta   90.00
_cell.angle_gamma   90.00
#
_symmetry.space_group_name_H-M   'P 1'
#
loop_
_entity.id
_entity.type
_entity.pdbx_description
1 polymer ?
#
loop_
_entity_poly.entity_id
_entity_poly.type
_entity_poly.pdbx_seq_one_letter_code
_entity_poly.pdbx_strand_id
1 'polypeptide(L)' 'MRKKVNYFLIVAGALLFLLNLWSADFRTEEINFWSAGASILMVVLGFVELRKYNNEN' A
#
# COMPACT_ATOMS: atom_id res chain seq x y z
N MET A 1 18.49 -7.52 -2.10
CA MET A 1 17.57 -7.39 -0.92
C MET A 1 16.54 -6.28 -1.09
N ARG A 2 16.90 -5.07 -1.55
CA ARG A 2 15.96 -3.93 -1.74
C ARG A 2 14.69 -4.26 -2.56
N LYS A 3 14.80 -4.95 -3.70
CA LYS A 3 13.61 -5.36 -4.48
C LYS A 3 12.55 -6.12 -3.66
N LYS A 4 12.99 -7.05 -2.80
CA LYS A 4 12.07 -7.85 -1.96
C LYS A 4 11.33 -6.97 -0.94
N VAL A 5 11.99 -5.94 -0.42
CA VAL A 5 11.40 -4.95 0.49
C VAL A 5 10.34 -4.11 -0.24
N ASN A 6 10.61 -3.69 -1.46
CA ASN A 6 9.66 -2.89 -2.24
C ASN A 6 8.41 -3.70 -2.61
N TYR A 7 8.57 -4.96 -3.02
CA TYR A 7 7.44 -5.86 -3.21
C TYR A 7 6.66 -6.11 -1.92
N PHE A 8 7.36 -6.26 -0.79
CA PHE A 8 6.71 -6.37 0.52
C PHE A 8 5.87 -5.13 0.86
N LEU A 9 6.40 -3.92 0.62
CA LEU A 9 5.67 -2.65 0.82
C LEU A 9 4.39 -2.58 -0.04
N ILE A 10 4.47 -3.00 -1.30
CA ILE A 10 3.31 -3.05 -2.20
C ILE A 10 2.26 -4.03 -1.68
N VAL A 11 2.67 -5.26 -1.35
CA VAL A 11 1.74 -6.31 -0.90
C VAL A 11 1.11 -5.95 0.46
N ALA A 12 1.89 -5.43 1.39
CA ALA A 12 1.41 -4.99 2.70
C ALA A 12 0.45 -3.80 2.57
N GLY A 13 0.75 -2.84 1.70
CA GLY A 13 -0.14 -1.70 1.43
C GLY A 13 -1.47 -2.14 0.81
N ALA A 14 -1.44 -3.05 -0.16
CA ALA A 14 -2.64 -3.60 -0.76
C ALA A 14 -3.51 -4.37 0.23
N LEU A 15 -2.89 -5.19 1.11
CA LEU A 15 -3.60 -5.92 2.16
C LEU A 15 -4.22 -4.98 3.20
N LEU A 16 -3.49 -3.96 3.64
CA LEU A 16 -4.02 -2.93 4.55
C LEU A 16 -5.20 -2.18 3.94
N PHE A 17 -5.14 -1.86 2.64
CA PHE A 17 -6.25 -1.21 1.95
C PHE A 17 -7.51 -2.08 1.92
N LEU A 18 -7.34 -3.37 1.57
CA LEU A 18 -8.44 -4.34 1.58
C LEU A 18 -9.04 -4.54 2.98
N LEU A 19 -8.21 -4.55 4.02
CA LEU A 19 -8.69 -4.63 5.41
C LEU A 19 -9.48 -3.39 5.81
N ASN A 20 -9.03 -2.19 5.42
CA ASN A 20 -9.79 -0.97 5.68
C ASN A 20 -11.14 -0.96 4.94
N LEU A 21 -11.17 -1.44 3.69
CA LEU A 21 -12.42 -1.57 2.91
C LEU A 21 -13.36 -2.62 3.50
N TRP A 22 -12.84 -3.78 3.90
CA TRP A 22 -13.64 -4.81 4.54
C TRP A 22 -14.21 -4.32 5.88
N SER A 23 -13.41 -3.59 6.66
CA SER A 23 -13.88 -2.96 7.90
C SER A 23 -14.97 -1.91 7.63
N ALA A 24 -14.92 -1.25 6.47
CA ALA A 24 -15.89 -0.22 6.08
C ALA A 24 -17.30 -0.75 5.82
N ASP A 25 -17.43 -2.00 5.35
CA ASP A 25 -18.73 -2.65 5.11
C ASP A 25 -19.56 -2.79 6.40
N PHE A 26 -18.96 -2.61 7.58
CA PHE A 26 -19.67 -2.64 8.87
C PHE A 26 -20.24 -1.28 9.32
N ARG A 27 -19.69 -0.15 8.82
CA ARG A 27 -20.18 1.23 8.96
C ARG A 27 -19.28 2.16 8.15
N THR A 28 -19.84 2.94 7.23
CA THR A 28 -19.11 3.97 6.46
C THR A 28 -18.48 5.07 7.33
N GLU A 29 -19.01 5.28 8.53
CA GLU A 29 -18.48 6.21 9.54
C GLU A 29 -17.18 5.70 10.20
N GLU A 30 -16.87 4.40 10.08
CA GLU A 30 -15.69 3.76 10.65
C GLU A 30 -14.52 3.67 9.65
N ILE A 31 -14.70 4.20 8.43
CA ILE A 31 -13.62 4.29 7.46
C ILE A 31 -12.52 5.18 8.02
N ASN A 32 -11.41 4.54 8.40
CA ASN A 32 -10.22 5.26 8.78
C ASN A 32 -9.51 5.79 7.52
N PHE A 33 -9.92 6.98 7.07
CA PHE A 33 -9.37 7.66 5.90
C PHE A 33 -7.85 7.82 5.95
N TRP A 34 -7.28 8.00 7.13
CA TRP A 34 -5.83 8.09 7.32
C TRP A 34 -5.14 6.75 7.06
N SER A 35 -5.71 5.65 7.57
CA SER A 35 -5.22 4.29 7.34
C SER A 35 -5.35 3.87 5.88
N ALA A 36 -6.50 4.14 5.27
CA ALA A 36 -6.74 3.89 3.84
C ALA A 36 -5.76 4.71 2.97
N GLY A 37 -5.58 6.00 3.25
CA GLY A 37 -4.63 6.86 2.55
C GLY A 37 -3.17 6.41 2.70
N ALA A 38 -2.75 6.03 3.91
CA ALA A 38 -1.40 5.51 4.18
C ALA A 38 -1.13 4.20 3.44
N SER A 39 -2.13 3.32 3.35
CA SER A 39 -2.02 2.05 2.63
C SER A 39 -1.82 2.25 1.12
N ILE A 40 -2.51 3.23 0.51
CA ILE A 40 -2.32 3.61 -0.89
C ILE A 40 -0.92 4.21 -1.11
N LEU A 41 -0.47 5.10 -0.21
CA LEU A 41 0.86 5.70 -0.26
C LEU A 41 1.97 4.65 -0.23
N MET A 42 1.85 3.62 0.62
CA MET A 42 2.80 2.52 0.65
C MET A 42 2.90 1.77 -0.70
N VAL A 43 1.77 1.52 -1.36
CA VAL A 43 1.74 0.89 -2.68
C VAL A 43 2.43 1.76 -3.72
N VAL A 44 2.08 3.05 -3.76
CA VAL A 44 2.67 4.01 -4.71
C VAL A 44 4.18 4.13 -4.52
N LEU A 45 4.65 4.28 -3.28
CA LEU A 45 6.08 4.38 -2.98
C LEU A 45 6.84 3.12 -3.37
N GLY A 46 6.27 1.94 -3.08
CA GLY A 46 6.87 0.68 -3.49
C GLY A 46 7.01 0.56 -5.01
N PHE A 47 6.01 1.02 -5.78
CA PHE A 47 6.08 1.08 -7.25
C PHE A 47 7.11 2.09 -7.75
N VAL A 48 7.15 3.30 -7.18
CA VAL A 48 8.12 4.34 -7.55
C VAL A 48 9.55 3.86 -7.35
N GLU A 49 9.85 3.23 -6.21
CA GLU A 49 11.19 2.67 -5.95
C GLU A 49 11.52 1.50 -6.87
N LEU A 50 10.57 0.62 -7.17
CA LEU A 50 10.76 -0.47 -8.13
C LEU A 50 11.06 0.07 -9.54
N ARG A 51 10.33 1.10 -9.97
CA ARG A 51 10.56 1.74 -11.28
C ARG A 51 11.90 2.45 -11.31
N LYS A 52 12.27 3.17 -10.25
CA LYS A 52 13.58 3.81 -10.13
C LYS A 52 14.71 2.79 -10.29
N TYR A 53 14.60 1.65 -9.60
CA TYR A 53 15.58 0.57 -9.72
C TYR A 53 15.67 0.02 -11.14
N ASN A 54 14.53 -0.26 -11.79
CA ASN A 54 14.51 -0.82 -13.14
C ASN A 54 15.00 0.14 -14.24
N ASN A 55 15.18 1.43 -13.92
CA ASN A 55 15.66 2.45 -14.86
C ASN A 55 17.14 2.78 -14.64
N GLU A 56 17.71 2.43 -13.48
CA GLU A 56 19.14 2.59 -13.16
C GLU A 56 19.98 1.35 -13.57
N ASN A 57 19.33 0.25 -13.97
CA ASN A 57 19.92 -1.04 -14.36
C ASN A 57 19.52 -1.40 -15.79
#